data_AF-A0AAX0U164-F1
#
_entry.id   AF-A0AAX0U164-F1
#
_cell.length_a   1.000
_cell.length_b   1.000
_cell.length_c   1.000
_cell.angle_alpha   90.00
_cell.angle_beta   90.00
_cell.angle_gamma   90.00
#
_symmetry.space_group_name_H-M   'P 1'
#
loop_
_entity.id
_entity.type
_entity.pdbx_description
1 polymer ?
#
loop_
_entity_poly.entity_id
_entity_poly.type
_entity_poly.pdbx_seq_one_letter_code
_entity_poly.pdbx_strand_id
1 'polypeptide(L)'
;MTKLGKFALSTSITLVGGWALANLVIRLPVEMPGFLDNGIRAVLRLTGHRELANPDDMEVLAMTAILIASIIVVGVLVALANTIIKRSLARRTAH
;
A
#
# COMPACT_ATOMS: atom_id res chain seq x y z
N MET A 1 0.70 5.58 -27.12
CA MET A 1 1.18 5.90 -25.75
C MET A 1 2.58 5.32 -25.58
N THR A 2 3.58 6.17 -25.35
CA THR A 2 4.97 5.75 -25.09
C THR A 2 5.04 4.83 -23.87
N LYS A 3 6.04 3.95 -23.77
CA LYS A 3 6.23 3.04 -22.61
C LYS A 3 6.24 3.82 -21.27
N LEU A 4 6.79 5.04 -21.30
CA LEU A 4 6.76 6.01 -20.20
C LEU A 4 5.34 6.40 -19.78
N GLY A 5 4.45 6.68 -20.73
CA GLY A 5 3.06 7.06 -20.41
C GLY A 5 2.27 5.94 -19.71
N LYS A 6 2.49 4.67 -20.07
CA LYS A 6 1.88 3.52 -19.38
C LYS A 6 2.43 3.33 -17.97
N PHE A 7 3.73 3.57 -17.79
CA PHE A 7 4.37 3.48 -16.50
C PHE A 7 3.89 4.60 -15.57
N ALA A 8 3.89 5.84 -16.05
CA ALA A 8 3.37 6.99 -15.31
C ALA A 8 1.91 6.79 -14.89
N LEU A 9 1.05 6.31 -15.80
CA LEU A 9 -0.35 6.01 -15.49
C LEU A 9 -0.50 4.92 -14.41
N SER A 10 0.30 3.84 -14.50
CA SER A 10 0.27 2.77 -13.50
C SER A 10 0.69 3.28 -12.12
N THR A 11 1.72 4.13 -12.06
CA THR A 11 2.18 4.78 -10.83
C THR A 11 1.11 5.70 -10.26
N SER A 12 0.49 6.54 -11.09
CA SER A 12 -0.59 7.44 -10.65
C SER A 12 -1.79 6.66 -10.12
N ILE A 13 -2.21 5.59 -10.80
CA ILE A 13 -3.30 4.70 -10.31
C ILE A 13 -2.92 4.05 -8.99
N THR A 14 -1.66 3.64 -8.84
CA THR A 14 -1.18 3.01 -7.60
C THR A 14 -1.21 3.99 -6.43
N LEU A 15 -0.74 5.22 -6.64
CA LEU A 15 -0.73 6.26 -5.62
C LEU A 15 -2.14 6.69 -5.24
N VAL A 16 -3.00 6.99 -6.23
CA VAL A 16 -4.38 7.43 -5.99
C VAL A 16 -5.22 6.29 -5.40
N GLY A 17 -5.08 5.07 -5.93
CA GLY A 17 -5.78 3.89 -5.42
C GLY A 17 -5.33 3.52 -4.02
N GLY A 18 -4.03 3.54 -3.74
CA GLY A 18 -3.48 3.29 -2.40
C GLY A 18 -3.94 4.33 -1.40
N TRP A 19 -3.97 5.61 -1.78
CA TRP A 19 -4.50 6.68 -0.94
C TRP A 19 -6.00 6.54 -0.67
N ALA A 20 -6.80 6.25 -1.69
CA ALA A 20 -8.24 6.04 -1.54
C ALA A 20 -8.56 4.85 -0.63
N LEU A 21 -7.83 3.73 -0.81
CA LEU A 21 -7.96 2.55 0.02
C LEU A 21 -7.59 2.84 1.47
N ALA A 22 -6.47 3.53 1.71
CA ALA A 22 -6.05 3.92 3.04
C ALA A 22 -7.10 4.81 3.73
N ASN A 23 -7.66 5.79 3.01
CA ASN A 23 -8.71 6.66 3.53
C ASN A 23 -9.98 5.87 3.89
N LEU A 24 -10.35 4.87 3.09
CA LEU A 24 -11.47 3.99 3.38
C LEU A 24 -11.22 3.16 4.65
N VAL A 25 -10.02 2.62 4.79
CA VAL A 25 -9.62 1.82 5.96
C VAL A 25 -9.57 2.67 7.23
N ILE A 26 -9.05 3.90 7.17
CA ILE A 26 -8.97 4.81 8.32
C ILE A 26 -10.35 5.32 8.76
N ARG A 27 -11.29 5.49 7.83
CA ARG A 27 -12.67 5.94 8.13
C ARG A 27 -13.58 4.85 8.68
N LEU A 28 -13.17 3.59 8.60
CA LEU A 28 -13.90 2.50 9.22
C LEU A 28 -13.80 2.66 10.75
N PRO A 29 -14.93 2.65 11.49
CA PRO A 29 -14.94 2.75 12.95
C PRO A 29 -14.52 1.41 13.57
N VAL A 30 -13.33 0.94 13.20
CA VAL A 30 -12.74 -0.30 13.66
C VAL A 30 -11.65 0.08 14.64
N GLU A 31 -11.75 -0.44 15.86
CA GLU A 31 -10.68 -0.28 16.85
C GLU A 31 -9.34 -0.74 16.27
N MET A 32 -8.29 0.01 16.59
CA MET A 32 -6.94 -0.19 16.07
C MET A 32 -6.56 -1.68 16.16
N PRO A 33 -6.31 -2.36 15.02
CA PRO A 33 -6.12 -3.80 15.06
C PRO A 33 -4.89 -4.15 15.90
N GLY A 34 -5.01 -5.10 16.83
CA GLY A 34 -3.90 -5.46 17.73
C GLY A 34 -2.64 -5.94 16.99
N PHE A 35 -2.76 -6.47 15.77
CA PHE A 35 -1.60 -6.80 14.94
C PHE A 35 -0.83 -5.56 14.45
N LEU A 36 -1.53 -4.46 14.20
CA LEU A 36 -0.96 -3.20 13.71
C LEU A 36 -0.23 -2.49 14.85
N ASP A 37 -0.84 -2.42 16.04
CA ASP A 37 -0.20 -1.90 17.25
C ASP A 37 1.09 -2.67 17.58
N ASN A 38 1.00 -4.00 17.65
CA ASN A 38 2.16 -4.86 17.92
C ASN A 38 3.25 -4.72 16.86
N GLY A 39 2.88 -4.59 15.59
CA GLY A 39 3.82 -4.37 14.48
C GLY A 39 4.56 -3.05 14.60
N ILE A 40 3.84 -1.94 14.84
CA ILE A 40 4.44 -0.61 15.01
C ILE A 40 5.34 -0.60 16.24
N ARG A 41 4.87 -1.14 17.36
CA ARG A 41 5.65 -1.23 18.61
C ARG A 41 6.91 -2.08 18.43
N ALA A 42 6.86 -3.15 17.64
CA ALA A 42 8.03 -3.96 17.30
C ALA A 42 9.05 -3.17 16.46
N VAL A 43 8.59 -2.43 15.44
CA VAL A 43 9.45 -1.56 14.63
C VAL A 43 10.09 -0.47 15.48
N LEU A 44 9.31 0.21 16.33
CA LEU A 44 9.84 1.23 17.25
C LEU A 44 10.86 0.65 18.23
N ARG A 45 10.66 -0.58 18.72
CA ARG A 45 11.64 -1.29 19.54
C ARG A 45 12.92 -1.61 18.78
N LEU A 46 12.82 -1.95 17.50
CA LEU A 46 13.97 -2.25 16.63
C LEU A 46 14.74 -1.00 16.23
N THR A 47 14.06 0.11 15.95
CA THR A 47 14.67 1.40 15.59
C THR A 47 15.16 2.18 16.80
N GLY A 48 14.88 1.72 18.02
CA GLY A 48 15.31 2.34 19.27
C GLY A 48 14.44 3.51 19.74
N HIS A 49 13.37 3.86 19.02
CA HIS A 49 12.54 5.03 19.31
C HIS A 49 11.32 4.66 20.18
N ARG A 50 11.56 4.18 21.39
CA ARG A 50 10.47 3.77 22.31
C ARG A 50 9.65 4.95 22.81
N GLU A 51 10.20 6.16 22.77
CA GLU A 51 9.50 7.41 23.10
C GLU A 51 8.29 7.68 22.21
N LEU A 52 8.25 7.16 20.98
CA LEU A 52 7.13 7.31 20.03
C LEU A 52 6.00 6.28 20.27
N ALA A 53 6.10 5.44 21.31
CA ALA A 53 5.05 4.47 21.67
C ALA A 53 3.94 5.10 22.55
N ASN A 54 3.72 6.40 22.40
CA ASN A 54 2.63 7.14 23.05
C ASN A 54 1.34 6.99 22.21
N PRO A 55 0.13 7.00 22.81
CA PRO A 55 -1.12 6.75 22.09
C PRO A 55 -1.33 7.68 20.89
N ASP A 56 -1.01 8.96 21.03
CA ASP A 56 -1.17 9.98 19.98
C ASP A 56 -0.25 9.72 18.77
N ASP A 57 1.02 9.37 19.03
CA ASP A 57 2.00 9.09 17.97
C ASP A 57 1.71 7.76 17.28
N MET A 58 1.20 6.80 18.03
CA MET A 58 0.87 5.47 17.54
C MET A 58 -0.29 5.52 16.53
N GLU A 59 -1.26 6.41 16.73
CA GLU A 59 -2.34 6.67 15.76
C GLU A 59 -1.79 7.14 14.41
N VAL A 60 -0.91 8.15 14.43
CA VAL A 60 -0.28 8.69 13.22
C VAL A 60 0.60 7.64 12.52
N LEU A 61 1.36 6.86 13.30
CA LEU A 61 2.17 5.76 12.79
C LEU A 61 1.32 4.67 12.14
N ALA A 62 0.14 4.37 12.70
CA ALA A 62 -0.79 3.41 12.12
C ALA A 62 -1.43 3.92 10.84
N MET A 63 -1.86 5.18 10.79
CA MET A 63 -2.35 5.78 9.55
C MET A 63 -1.29 5.72 8.45
N THR A 64 -0.04 6.02 8.80
CA THR A 64 1.10 5.95 7.87
C THR A 64 1.37 4.51 7.42
N ALA A 65 1.37 3.55 8.34
CA ALA A 65 1.55 2.13 8.03
C ALA A 65 0.42 1.59 7.14
N ILE A 66 -0.84 1.97 7.40
CA ILE A 66 -2.00 1.62 6.58
C ILE A 66 -1.86 2.22 5.18
N LEU A 67 -1.40 3.46 5.06
CA LEU A 67 -1.14 4.10 3.77
C LEU A 67 -0.08 3.34 2.97
N ILE A 68 1.06 3.05 3.59
CA ILE A 68 2.15 2.30 2.96
C ILE A 68 1.66 0.91 2.53
N ALA A 69 0.99 0.18 3.42
CA ALA A 69 0.42 -1.13 3.12
C ALA A 69 -0.58 -1.06 1.96
N SER A 70 -1.46 -0.05 1.94
CA SER A 70 -2.44 0.15 0.88
C SER A 70 -1.78 0.44 -0.47
N ILE A 71 -0.74 1.27 -0.51
CA ILE A 71 0.04 1.55 -1.72
C ILE A 71 0.71 0.26 -2.23
N ILE A 72 1.30 -0.54 -1.34
CA ILE A 72 1.91 -1.83 -1.71
C ILE A 72 0.87 -2.77 -2.31
N VAL A 73 -0.28 -2.94 -1.65
CA VAL A 73 -1.36 -3.81 -2.12
C VAL A 73 -1.83 -3.39 -3.51
N VAL A 74 -2.12 -2.11 -3.71
CA VAL A 74 -2.57 -1.60 -5.01
C VAL A 74 -1.46 -1.74 -6.06
N GLY A 75 -0.21 -1.47 -5.69
CA GLY A 75 0.94 -1.63 -6.60
C GLY A 75 1.12 -3.08 -7.06
N VAL A 76 0.97 -4.04 -6.15
CA VAL A 76 1.00 -5.48 -6.45
C VAL A 76 -0.14 -5.86 -7.40
N LEU A 77 -1.36 -5.37 -7.14
CA LEU A 77 -2.52 -5.62 -8.02
C LEU A 77 -2.29 -5.06 -9.44
N VAL A 78 -1.77 -3.84 -9.55
CA VAL A 78 -1.44 -3.23 -10.84
C VAL A 78 -0.31 -3.99 -11.54
N ALA A 79 0.71 -4.44 -10.82
CA ALA A 79 1.79 -5.26 -11.36
C ALA A 79 1.28 -6.62 -11.87
N LEU A 80 0.40 -7.28 -11.13
CA LEU A 80 -0.26 -8.52 -11.52
C LEU A 80 -1.11 -8.33 -12.78
N ALA A 81 -1.95 -7.29 -12.81
CA ALA A 81 -2.76 -6.97 -13.99
C ALA A 81 -1.88 -6.74 -15.23
N ASN A 82 -0.81 -5.95 -15.10
CA ASN A 82 0.14 -5.72 -16.17
C ASN A 82 0.85 -7.01 -16.64
N THR A 83 1.18 -7.90 -15.71
CA THR A 83 1.82 -9.20 -16.01
C THR A 83 0.86 -10.13 -16.75
N ILE A 84 -0.40 -10.21 -16.31
CA ILE A 84 -1.45 -11.02 -16.94
C ILE A 84 -1.74 -10.50 -18.35
N ILE A 85 -1.87 -9.18 -18.54
CA ILE A 85 -2.11 -8.57 -19.85
C ILE A 85 -0.96 -8.88 -20.81
N LYS A 86 0.30 -8.72 -20.37
CA LYS A 86 1.47 -9.09 -21.18
C LYS A 86 1.45 -10.58 -21.55
N ARG A 87 1.12 -11.45 -20.60
CA ARG A 87 1.05 -12.91 -20.81
C ARG A 87 -0.12 -13.32 -21.72
N SER A 88 -1.21 -12.56 -21.73
CA SER A 88 -2.36 -12.75 -22.62
C SER A 88 -2.03 -12.29 -24.04
N LEU A 89 -1.39 -11.11 -24.19
CA LEU A 89 -0.94 -10.63 -25.50
C LEU A 89 0.09 -11.56 -26.13
N ALA A 90 1.08 -12.02 -25.37
CA ALA A 90 2.10 -12.95 -25.85
C ALA A 90 1.48 -14.26 -26.36
N ARG A 91 0.41 -14.74 -25.71
CA ARG A 91 -0.36 -15.91 -26.15
C ARG A 91 -1.17 -15.66 -27.42
N ARG A 92 -1.63 -14.42 -27.67
CA ARG A 92 -2.37 -14.05 -28.88
C ARG A 92 -1.49 -13.85 -30.12
N THR A 93 -0.21 -13.53 -29.96
CA THR A 93 0.76 -13.39 -31.07
C THR A 93 1.44 -14.70 -31.45
N ALA A 94 1.24 -15.78 -30.69
CA ALA A 94 1.76 -17.11 -30.97
C ALA A 94 0.74 -18.01 -31.71
N HIS A 95 -0.43 -17.46 -32.05
CA HIS A 95 -1.51 -18.07 -32.81
C HIS A 95 -1.72 -17.26 -34.09
#